data_AF-A0A0G0RSD4-F1
#
_entry.id   AF-A0A0G0RSD4-F1
#
_cell.length_a   1.000
_cell.length_b   1.000
_cell.length_c   1.000
_cell.angle_alpha   90.00
_cell.angle_beta   90.00
_cell.angle_gamma   90.00
#
_symmetry.space_group_name_H-M   'P 1'
#
loop_
_entity.id
_entity.type
_entity.pdbx_description
1 polymer ?
#
loop_
_entity_poly.entity_id
_entity_poly.type
_entity_poly.pdbx_seq_one_letter_code
_entity_poly.pdbx_strand_id
1 'polypeptide(L)'
;MDNSHIENDKIYAPFLLAASFNGLIKFVGSSLDNNTLYWKFTPRDTAKQLIDKFHTKTEPHIPARDLFEAIDTFWKQVAQARNGEIKNGEHE
;
A
#
# COMPACT_ATOMS: atom_id res chain seq x y z
N MET A 1 14.81 -15.23 -1.49
CA MET A 1 14.36 -13.91 -2.00
C MET A 1 12.84 -13.94 -2.00
N ASP A 2 12.23 -13.27 -1.05
CA ASP A 2 10.79 -13.35 -0.81
C ASP A 2 10.04 -12.63 -1.93
N ASN A 3 9.30 -13.40 -2.73
CA ASN A 3 8.57 -12.97 -3.93
C ASN A 3 7.28 -12.19 -3.60
N SER A 4 7.19 -11.62 -2.41
CA SER A 4 6.00 -10.94 -1.87
C SER A 4 6.14 -9.41 -1.91
N HIS A 5 7.31 -8.90 -2.30
CA HIS A 5 7.60 -7.47 -2.32
C HIS A 5 7.10 -6.83 -3.61
N ILE A 6 6.22 -5.85 -3.45
CA ILE A 6 5.92 -4.86 -4.48
C ILE A 6 6.74 -3.64 -4.09
N GLU A 7 7.74 -3.29 -4.92
CA GLU A 7 8.47 -2.04 -4.76
C GLU A 7 7.47 -0.90 -4.90
N ASN A 8 7.31 -0.15 -3.81
CA ASN A 8 6.14 0.70 -3.66
C ASN A 8 6.49 2.13 -4.04
N ASP A 9 6.08 2.54 -5.24
CA ASP A 9 6.13 3.93 -5.66
C ASP A 9 5.09 4.74 -4.86
N LYS A 10 5.39 6.02 -4.61
CA LYS A 10 4.56 6.95 -3.82
C LYS A 10 3.15 7.11 -4.39
N ILE A 11 3.01 6.74 -5.67
CA ILE A 11 1.78 6.82 -6.46
C ILE A 11 0.90 5.58 -6.24
N TYR A 12 1.47 4.37 -6.25
CA TYR A 12 0.71 3.12 -6.17
C TYR A 12 0.38 2.72 -4.74
N ALA A 13 1.25 3.07 -3.78
CA ALA A 13 1.08 2.77 -2.38
C ALA A 13 -0.30 3.22 -1.81
N PRO A 14 -0.71 4.49 -1.94
CA PRO A 14 -2.01 4.94 -1.45
C PRO A 14 -3.17 4.31 -2.23
N PHE A 15 -3.00 4.05 -3.53
CA PHE A 15 -4.04 3.40 -4.33
C PHE A 15 -4.29 1.96 -3.87
N LEU A 16 -3.23 1.19 -3.64
CA LEU A 16 -3.32 -0.17 -3.10
C LEU A 16 -3.87 -0.18 -1.66
N LEU A 17 -3.54 0.84 -0.87
CA LEU A 17 -4.08 0.97 0.47
C LEU A 17 -5.59 1.25 0.46
N ALA A 18 -6.06 2.13 -0.43
CA ALA A 18 -7.49 2.36 -0.65
C ALA A 18 -8.21 1.10 -1.16
N ALA A 19 -7.57 0.36 -2.07
CA ALA A 19 -8.08 -0.93 -2.51
C ALA A 19 -8.15 -1.94 -1.35
N SER A 20 -7.25 -1.83 -0.38
CA SER A 20 -7.29 -2.65 0.84
C SER A 20 -8.44 -2.28 1.77
N PHE A 21 -8.74 -0.99 1.94
CA PHE A 21 -9.92 -0.53 2.69
C PHE A 21 -11.23 -1.02 2.06
N ASN A 22 -11.25 -1.16 0.74
CA ASN A 22 -12.37 -1.72 -0.02
C ASN A 22 -12.40 -3.26 -0.04
N GLY A 23 -11.48 -3.92 0.67
CA GLY A 23 -11.45 -5.38 0.79
C GLY A 23 -10.97 -6.13 -0.47
N LEU A 24 -10.41 -5.43 -1.47
CA LEU A 24 -9.90 -6.05 -2.70
C LEU A 24 -8.57 -6.77 -2.48
N ILE A 25 -7.76 -6.23 -1.57
CA ILE A 25 -6.49 -6.79 -1.12
C ILE A 25 -6.34 -6.57 0.39
N LYS A 26 -5.40 -7.25 1.01
CA LYS A 26 -5.04 -7.11 2.41
C LYS A 26 -3.66 -6.49 2.52
N PHE A 27 -3.57 -5.34 3.21
CA PHE A 27 -2.30 -4.81 3.68
C PHE A 27 -1.72 -5.74 4.77
N VAL A 28 -0.52 -6.24 4.52
CA VAL A 28 0.18 -7.19 5.41
C VAL A 28 1.09 -6.44 6.38
N GLY A 29 1.66 -5.31 5.94
CA GLY A 29 2.57 -4.52 6.74
C GLY A 29 3.55 -3.74 5.86
N SER A 30 4.44 -3.00 6.49
CA SER A 30 5.51 -2.27 5.81
C SER A 30 6.88 -2.76 6.28
N SER A 31 7.90 -2.56 5.47
CA SER A 31 9.28 -2.93 5.77
C SER A 31 10.19 -1.83 5.27
N LEU A 32 11.08 -1.33 6.14
CA LEU A 32 12.06 -0.32 5.78
C LEU A 32 13.37 -1.01 5.42
N ASP A 33 13.81 -0.91 4.17
CA ASP A 33 15.12 -1.38 3.72
C ASP A 33 15.85 -0.22 3.04
N ASN A 34 17.12 0.02 3.39
CA ASN A 34 17.95 1.10 2.83
C ASN A 34 17.23 2.45 2.72
N ASN A 35 16.54 2.86 3.79
CA ASN A 35 15.79 4.13 3.84
C ASN A 35 14.62 4.22 2.83
N THR A 36 14.23 3.08 2.25
CA THR A 36 13.10 2.92 1.34
C THR A 36 12.01 2.13 2.05
N LEU A 37 10.80 2.68 2.11
CA LEU A 37 9.66 2.03 2.77
C LEU A 37 8.89 1.18 1.77
N TYR A 38 9.00 -0.14 1.92
CA TYR A 38 8.26 -1.13 1.15
C TYR A 38 6.95 -1.44 1.85
N TRP A 39 5.86 -1.59 1.08
CA TRP A 39 4.59 -2.04 1.64
C TRP A 39 4.24 -3.38 1.04
N LYS A 40 3.73 -4.26 1.89
CA LYS A 40 3.36 -5.62 1.54
C LYS A 40 1.85 -5.72 1.47
N PHE A 41 1.37 -6.21 0.33
CA PHE A 41 -0.04 -6.45 0.08
C PHE A 41 -0.22 -7.90 -0.39
N THR A 42 -1.32 -8.52 0.02
CA THR A 42 -1.70 -9.88 -0.38
C THR A 42 -3.17 -9.93 -0.80
N PRO A 43 -3.55 -10.66 -1.86
CA PRO A 43 -2.70 -11.41 -2.78
C PRO A 43 -1.94 -10.51 -3.77
N ARG A 44 -0.68 -10.88 -4.07
CA ARG A 44 0.24 -10.13 -4.97
C ARG A 44 -0.32 -9.98 -6.38
N ASP A 45 -0.91 -11.04 -6.93
CA ASP A 45 -1.50 -11.02 -8.28
C ASP A 45 -2.60 -9.97 -8.41
N THR A 46 -3.47 -9.86 -7.41
CA THR A 46 -4.53 -8.84 -7.41
C THR A 46 -3.95 -7.44 -7.27
N ALA A 47 -2.97 -7.23 -6.39
CA ALA A 47 -2.30 -5.94 -6.28
C ALA A 47 -1.64 -5.53 -7.61
N LYS A 48 -1.03 -6.47 -8.33
CA LYS A 48 -0.45 -6.22 -9.65
C LYS A 48 -1.52 -5.88 -10.69
N GLN A 49 -2.65 -6.59 -10.72
CA GLN A 49 -3.78 -6.27 -11.59
C GLN A 49 -4.37 -4.89 -11.28
N LEU A 50 -4.41 -4.48 -10.02
CA LEU A 50 -4.89 -3.16 -9.61
C LEU A 50 -3.96 -2.05 -10.13
N ILE A 51 -2.64 -2.22 -10.03
CA ILE A 51 -1.67 -1.29 -10.61
C ILE A 51 -1.84 -1.20 -12.13
N ASP A 52 -1.99 -2.34 -12.80
CA ASP A 52 -2.22 -2.37 -14.25
C ASP A 52 -3.49 -1.59 -14.64
N LYS A 53 -4.60 -1.82 -13.92
CA LYS A 53 -5.86 -1.08 -14.10
C LYS A 53 -5.73 0.42 -13.85
N PHE A 54 -4.92 0.82 -12.87
CA PHE A 54 -4.60 2.23 -12.63
C PHE A 54 -3.90 2.87 -13.84
N HIS A 55 -2.98 2.16 -14.49
CA HIS A 55 -2.30 2.63 -15.70
C HIS A 55 -3.23 2.70 -16.91
N THR A 56 -4.09 1.70 -17.06
CA THR A 56 -5.03 1.63 -18.19
C THR A 56 -6.26 2.52 -17.99
N LYS A 57 -6.32 3.32 -16.90
CA LYS A 57 -7.48 4.15 -16.49
C LYS A 57 -8.80 3.39 -16.52
N THR A 58 -8.72 2.07 -16.38
CA THR A 58 -9.88 1.19 -16.38
C THR A 58 -10.25 0.96 -14.91
N GLU A 59 -11.53 0.94 -14.59
CA GLU A 59 -12.05 0.76 -13.23
C GLU A 59 -11.21 -0.25 -12.41
N PRO A 60 -10.82 0.13 -11.19
CA PRO A 60 -11.79 0.11 -10.10
C PRO A 60 -12.25 1.51 -9.68
N HIS A 61 -13.56 1.64 -9.45
CA HIS A 61 -14.19 2.84 -8.91
C HIS A 61 -13.91 2.91 -7.40
N ILE A 62 -12.68 3.28 -7.02
CA ILE A 62 -12.38 3.55 -5.61
C ILE A 62 -13.00 4.91 -5.26
N PRO A 63 -13.85 4.97 -4.22
CA PRO A 63 -14.42 6.23 -3.77
C PRO A 63 -13.30 7.24 -3.45
N ALA A 64 -13.47 8.49 -3.89
CA ALA A 64 -12.46 9.52 -3.68
C ALA A 64 -12.11 9.70 -2.19
N ARG A 65 -13.11 9.54 -1.32
CA ARG A 65 -12.94 9.59 0.14
C ARG A 65 -11.91 8.55 0.64
N ASP A 66 -12.09 7.28 0.28
CA ASP A 66 -11.17 6.20 0.65
C ASP A 66 -9.76 6.43 0.10
N LEU A 67 -9.66 7.01 -1.10
CA LEU A 67 -8.38 7.40 -1.68
C LEU A 67 -7.70 8.50 -0.85
N PHE A 68 -8.44 9.53 -0.41
CA PHE A 68 -7.88 10.57 0.45
C PHE A 68 -7.47 10.03 1.83
N GLU A 69 -8.29 9.17 2.44
CA GLU A 69 -7.96 8.53 3.72
C GLU A 69 -6.73 7.62 3.60
N ALA A 70 -6.58 6.91 2.47
CA ALA A 70 -5.42 6.10 2.18
C ALA A 70 -4.15 6.94 1.94
N ILE A 71 -4.25 8.08 1.25
CA ILE A 71 -3.14 9.02 1.06
C ILE A 71 -2.66 9.59 2.40
N ASP A 72 -3.59 10.03 3.26
CA ASP A 72 -3.26 10.52 4.59
C ASP A 72 -2.58 9.44 5.46
N THR A 73 -3.16 8.24 5.46
CA THR A 73 -2.59 7.08 6.17
C THR A 73 -1.19 6.72 5.65
N PHE A 74 -1.00 6.77 4.33
CA PHE A 74 0.30 6.55 3.70
C PHE A 74 1.34 7.55 4.21
N TRP A 75 1.04 8.85 4.15
CA TRP A 75 1.97 9.89 4.58
C TRP A 75 2.25 9.83 6.09
N LYS A 76 1.25 9.49 6.92
CA LYS A 76 1.45 9.25 8.35
C LYS A 76 2.42 8.10 8.60
N GLN A 77 2.25 6.96 7.93
CA GLN A 77 3.17 5.83 8.08
C GLN A 77 4.57 6.14 7.56
N VAL A 78 4.70 6.88 6.45
CA VAL A 78 6.00 7.34 5.95
C VAL A 78 6.68 8.26 6.96
N ALA A 79 5.94 9.20 7.56
CA ALA A 79 6.47 10.10 8.58
C ALA A 79 6.92 9.34 9.85
N GLN A 80 6.11 8.37 10.32
CA GLN A 80 6.46 7.51 11.45
C GLN A 80 7.69 6.64 11.16
N ALA A 81 7.76 6.06 9.95
CA ALA A 81 8.90 5.26 9.51
C ALA A 81 10.19 6.08 9.46
N ARG A 82 10.10 7.33 8.98
CA ARG A 82 11.23 8.25 8.93
C ARG A 82 11.68 8.73 10.31
N ASN A 83 10.76 8.83 11.27
CA ASN A 83 11.08 9.13 12.67
C ASN A 83 11.59 7.91 13.46
N GLY A 84 11.70 6.73 12.84
CA GLY A 84 12.16 5.50 13.49
C GLY A 84 11.12 4.82 14.38
N GLU A 85 9.85 5.21 14.27
CA GLU A 85 8.74 4.70 15.10
C GLU A 85 7.92 3.61 14.40
N ILE A 86 8.52 2.75 13.57
CA ILE A 86 7.78 1.63 12.97
C ILE A 86 7.48 0.60 14.06
N LYS A 87 6.31 0.72 14.68
CA LYS A 87 5.68 -0.39 15.39
C LYS A 87 5.14 -1.33 14.33
N ASN A 88 5.84 -2.45 14.13
CA ASN A 88 5.31 -3.57 13.36
C ASN A 88 3.91 -3.89 13.90
N GLY A 89 2.88 -3.58 13.10
CA GLY A 89 1.51 -3.95 13.41
C GLY A 89 1.33 -5.45 13.20
N GLU A 90 1.94 -6.25 14.07
CA GLU A 90 1.43 -7.59 14.35
C GLU A 90 0.16 -7.38 15.18
N HIS A 91 -0.97 -7.35 14.48
CA HIS A 91 -2.26 -7.53 15.13
C HIS A 91 -2.39 -9.04 15.37
N GLU A 92 -1.95 -9.50 16.55
CA GLU A 92 -2.42 -10.75 17.16
C GLU A 92 -3.89 -10.60 17.59
#